data_AF-A0A128F2R7-F1
#
_entry.id   AF-A0A128F2R7-F1
#
_cell.length_a   1.000
_cell.length_b   1.000
_cell.length_c   1.000
_cell.angle_alpha   90.00
_cell.angle_beta   90.00
_cell.angle_gamma   90.00
#
_symmetry.space_group_name_H-M   'P 1'
#
loop_
_entity.id
_entity.type
_entity.pdbx_description
1 polymer ?
#
loop_
_entity_poly.entity_id
_entity_poly.type
_entity_poly.pdbx_seq_one_letter_code
_entity_poly.pdbx_strand_id
1 'polypeptide(L)' 'MGNTTWGNIVGSQGHWYDYWLIDNGILTQGAVNELRNKAMVLNSDIVLLYAPNPFSTSVTFLAKAYRCHP' A
#
# COMPACT_ATOMS: atom_id res chain seq x y z
N MET A 1 21.16 15.82 5.10
CA MET A 1 19.81 15.60 5.63
C MET A 1 19.37 14.22 5.15
N GLY A 2 19.65 13.19 5.96
CA GLY A 2 19.45 11.79 5.56
C GLY A 2 18.06 11.31 5.99
N ASN A 3 17.23 11.00 5.01
CA ASN A 3 15.95 10.33 5.20
C ASN A 3 16.18 8.86 5.61
N THR A 4 15.81 8.50 6.84
CA THR A 4 15.88 7.13 7.32
C THR A 4 14.79 6.29 6.62
N THR A 5 15.20 5.36 5.77
CA THR A 5 14.31 4.40 5.10
C THR A 5 13.98 3.26 6.05
N TRP A 6 12.70 3.05 6.35
CA TRP A 6 12.25 1.99 7.26
C TRP A 6 11.98 0.66 6.55
N GLY A 7 11.99 0.65 5.21
CA GLY A 7 11.92 -0.56 4.39
C GLY A 7 10.80 -0.52 3.35
N ASN A 8 10.65 -1.63 2.64
CA ASN A 8 9.56 -1.82 1.69
C ASN A 8 8.35 -2.41 2.41
N ILE A 9 7.17 -1.83 2.18
CA ILE A 9 5.89 -2.30 2.70
C ILE A 9 4.99 -2.72 1.53
N VAL A 10 4.14 -3.72 1.76
CA VAL A 10 3.20 -4.25 0.78
C VAL A 10 1.80 -4.15 1.36
N GLY A 11 0.82 -3.70 0.58
CA GLY A 11 -0.60 -3.76 0.93
C GLY A 11 -1.35 -4.42 -0.20
N SER A 12 -2.26 -5.34 0.14
CA SER A 12 -2.97 -6.16 -0.84
C SER A 12 -4.42 -6.36 -0.42
N GLN A 13 -5.35 -6.15 -1.34
CA GLN A 13 -6.76 -6.45 -1.11
C GLN A 13 -7.39 -7.15 -2.32
N GLY A 14 -8.39 -7.97 -2.02
CA GLY A 14 -9.08 -8.81 -2.99
C GLY A 14 -8.61 -10.26 -2.93
N HIS A 15 -9.56 -11.18 -3.04
CA HIS A 15 -9.34 -12.59 -3.25
C HIS A 15 -9.69 -12.98 -4.69
N TRP A 16 -9.19 -14.14 -5.13
CA TRP A 16 -9.37 -14.68 -6.48
C TRP A 16 -10.83 -14.81 -6.96
N TYR A 17 -11.82 -14.66 -6.08
CA TYR A 17 -13.26 -14.71 -6.40
C TYR A 17 -13.96 -13.34 -6.41
N ASP A 18 -13.30 -12.25 -6.00
CA ASP A 18 -13.95 -10.94 -5.79
C ASP A 18 -14.26 -10.17 -7.08
N TYR A 19 -13.77 -10.65 -8.24
CA TYR A 19 -13.92 -10.03 -9.56
C TYR A 19 -15.37 -9.69 -9.95
N TRP A 20 -16.34 -10.45 -9.46
CA TRP A 20 -17.73 -10.32 -9.93
C TRP A 20 -18.56 -9.35 -9.09
N LEU A 21 -18.14 -9.04 -7.86
CA LEU A 21 -19.02 -8.40 -6.86
C LEU A 21 -18.40 -7.17 -6.20
N ILE A 22 -17.08 -6.96 -6.30
CA ILE A 22 -16.41 -5.87 -5.61
C ILE A 22 -15.84 -4.88 -6.62
N ASP A 23 -16.23 -3.62 -6.47
CA ASP A 23 -15.69 -2.52 -7.26
C ASP A 23 -14.17 -2.37 -7.04
N ASN A 24 -13.43 -2.21 -8.14
CA ASN A 24 -11.97 -2.06 -8.11
C ASN A 24 -11.50 -0.88 -7.24
N GLY A 25 -12.33 0.16 -7.09
CA GLY A 25 -12.08 1.29 -6.22
C GLY A 25 -12.06 0.91 -4.74
N ILE A 26 -12.96 0.01 -4.30
CA ILE A 26 -13.01 -0.48 -2.92
C ILE A 26 -11.76 -1.31 -2.59
N LEU A 27 -11.35 -2.20 -3.50
CA LEU A 27 -10.13 -2.99 -3.34
C LEU A 27 -8.89 -2.09 -3.27
N THR A 28 -8.82 -1.10 -4.17
CA THR A 28 -7.75 -0.10 -4.18
C THR A 28 -7.67 0.66 -2.85
N GLN A 29 -8.81 1.12 -2.35
CA GLN A 29 -8.87 1.89 -1.12
C GLN A 29 -8.48 1.05 0.10
N GLY A 30 -8.91 -0.21 0.15
CA GLY A 30 -8.50 -1.14 1.20
C GLY A 30 -6.99 -1.41 1.18
N ALA A 31 -6.39 -1.61 0.00
CA ALA A 31 -4.96 -1.90 -0.13
C ALA A 31 -4.10 -0.68 0.30
N VAL A 32 -4.56 0.53 -0.02
CA VAL A 32 -3.95 1.77 0.48
C VAL A 32 -4.12 1.91 2.00
N ASN A 33 -5.27 1.52 2.54
CA ASN A 33 -5.50 1.58 3.99
C ASN A 33 -4.58 0.61 4.75
N GLU A 34 -4.37 -0.59 4.22
CA GLU A 34 -3.41 -1.55 4.77
C GLU A 34 -1.98 -0.98 4.76
N LEU A 35 -1.57 -0.32 3.67
CA LEU A 35 -0.28 0.38 3.60
C LEU A 35 -0.15 1.47 4.68
N ARG A 36 -1.21 2.27 4.90
CA ARG A 36 -1.22 3.29 5.95
C ARG A 36 -1.05 2.70 7.34
N ASN A 37 -1.76 1.61 7.63
CA ASN A 37 -1.64 0.92 8.91
C ASN A 37 -0.20 0.40 9.13
N LYS A 38 0.42 -0.18 8.10
CA LYS A 38 1.83 -0.63 8.16
C LYS A 38 2.80 0.54 8.34
N ALA A 39 2.58 1.65 7.65
CA ALA A 39 3.40 2.85 7.80
C ALA A 39 3.30 3.47 9.19
N MET A 40 2.10 3.43 9.79
CA MET A 40 1.87 3.88 11.16
C MET A 40 2.65 3.03 12.18
N VAL A 41 2.66 1.70 12.02
CA VAL A 41 3.47 0.79 12.86
C VAL A 41 4.97 1.08 12.72
N LEU A 42 5.42 1.45 11.52
CA LEU A 42 6.82 1.84 11.25
C LEU A 42 7.12 3.31 11.58
N ASN A 43 6.17 4.04 12.15
CA ASN A 43 6.30 5.45 12.51
C ASN A 43 6.87 6.31 11.37
N SER A 44 6.43 6.00 10.14
CA SER A 44 6.88 6.61 8.88
C SER A 44 5.91 7.71 8.44
N ASP A 45 6.45 8.85 8.00
CA ASP A 45 5.67 10.02 7.58
C ASP A 45 5.22 9.96 6.12
N ILE A 46 6.02 9.28 5.28
CA ILE A 46 5.82 9.25 3.83
C ILE A 46 5.82 7.79 3.34
N VAL A 47 4.82 7.47 2.51
CA VAL A 47 4.71 6.19 1.80
C VAL A 47 4.78 6.45 0.31
N LEU A 48 5.89 6.05 -0.32
CA LEU A 48 6.07 6.18 -1.76
C LEU A 48 5.57 4.90 -2.46
N LEU A 49 4.46 5.00 -3.16
CA LEU A 49 3.88 3.91 -3.94
C LEU A 49 4.69 3.66 -5.21
N TYR A 50 5.02 2.40 -5.48
CA TYR A 50 5.45 1.97 -6.81
C TYR A 50 4.22 1.76 -7.69
N ALA A 51 4.42 1.85 -9.01
CA ALA A 51 3.34 1.70 -9.98
C ALA A 51 2.56 0.40 -9.70
N PRO A 52 1.24 0.46 -9.49
CA PRO A 52 0.44 -0.74 -9.31
C PRO A 52 0.43 -1.56 -10.59
N ASN A 53 0.57 -2.87 -10.43
CA ASN A 53 0.13 -3.79 -11.48
C ASN A 53 -1.38 -3.99 -11.29
N PRO A 54 -2.23 -3.51 -12.22
CA PRO A 54 -3.65 -3.74 -12.14
C PRO A 54 -3.91 -5.22 -12.39
N PHE A 55 -4.33 -5.96 -11.35
CA PHE A 55 -4.94 -7.26 -11.55
C PHE A 55 -6.46 -7.07 -11.54
N SER A 56 -7.15 -7.70 -12.49
CA SER A 56 -8.60 -7.57 -12.60
C SER A 56 -9.34 -8.12 -11.37
N THR A 57 -8.66 -8.91 -10.52
CA THR A 57 -9.25 -9.66 -9.41
C THR A 57 -8.60 -9.36 -8.06
N SER A 58 -7.55 -8.53 -8.02
CA SER A 58 -6.86 -8.15 -6.79
C SER A 58 -6.07 -6.86 -6.99
N VAL A 59 -5.83 -6.12 -5.91
CA VAL A 59 -5.02 -4.91 -5.94
C VAL A 59 -3.88 -5.07 -4.95
N THR A 60 -2.66 -5.14 -5.47
CA THR A 60 -1.44 -5.22 -4.67
C THR A 60 -0.56 -4.03 -4.96
N PHE A 61 -0.21 -3.29 -3.90
CA PHE A 61 0.71 -2.17 -3.94
C PHE A 61 1.99 -2.51 -3.21
N LEU A 62 3.12 -2.30 -3.90
CA LEU A 62 4.41 -2.18 -3.26
C LEU A 62 4.66 -0.71 -2.96
N ALA A 63 5.13 -0.40 -1.77
CA ALA A 63 5.52 0.96 -1.40
C ALA A 63 6.77 0.97 -0.53
N LYS A 64 7.43 2.11 -0.44
CA LYS A 64 8.57 2.33 0.45
C LYS A 64 8.21 3.35 1.52
N ALA A 65 8.50 3.01 2.77
CA ALA A 65 8.20 3.83 3.92
C ALA A 65 9.43 4.67 4.32
N TYR A 66 9.21 5.96 4.52
CA TYR A 66 10.23 6.94 4.89
C TYR A 66 9.78 7.72 6.11
N ARG A 67 10.73 8.00 7.00
CA ARG A 67 10.54 8.96 8.10
C ARG A 67 11.37 10.20 7.81
N CYS A 68 10.70 11.33 7.77
CA CYS A 68 11.36 12.62 7.63
C CYS A 68 11.77 13.08 9.03
N HIS A 69 13.08 13.16 9.28
CA HIS A 69 13.56 13.97 10.40
C HIS A 69 13.79 15.40 9.89
N PRO A 70 13.41 16.43 10.68
CA PRO A 70 13.74 17.82 10.38
C PRO A 70 15.26 18.07 10.37
#